data_AF-A0A9P7DF27-F1
#
_entry.id   AF-A0A9P7DF27-F1
#
_cell.length_a   1.000
_cell.length_b   1.000
_cell.length_c   1.000
_cell.angle_alpha   90.00
_cell.angle_beta   90.00
_cell.angle_gamma   90.00
#
_symmetry.space_group_name_H-M   'P 1'
#
loop_
_entity.id
_entity.type
_entity.pdbx_description
1 polymer ?
#
loop_
_entity_poly.entity_id
_entity_poly.type
_entity_poly.pdbx_seq_one_letter_code
_entity_poly.pdbx_strand_id
1 'polypeptide(L)'
;MPAWTIISPENPVNDLKGHPMRINVYRVMKAVYHILDPSNEPSSTIDEVKHIATLEYAVSQEKEGPPEISSLIIHLRLSAQTETRFDVVLHDSDMQIKDKVQNTCISLPGELAPVLMDISWFVREFVIRRSAIKWKPASDCSFGRRVWDQMQEEKYRQLVSQQGTTGGRNTCQSCKVVSRRSVNCRESSEPPIVWCAKHLDNELCLPCLEEQGSKRELEKCPACKSWCCPKDISECIGHPVTIPSVSRASSFDHFRHVMTIYSQSAKVHPLKHGSCGQCKLLGWRRCPGRLCWSSHSLICPECTSGGITCACRKVWACDVCAEHDSSIFIRCPRCDRPFCTSCTYIDRCRRCTRATLCYDCAEETSDVDDCTKDASDCAKETSDVDDCTEDASDCAEETSDVDDCTEDASD
;
A
#
# COMPACT_ATOMS: atom_id res chain seq x y z
N MET A 1 -10.64 -20.28 21.00
CA MET A 1 -10.60 -18.82 20.74
C MET A 1 -10.83 -18.58 19.25
N PRO A 2 -11.30 -17.40 18.80
CA PRO A 2 -11.35 -17.08 17.37
C PRO A 2 -9.95 -17.09 16.77
N ALA A 3 -9.81 -17.73 15.61
CA ALA A 3 -8.54 -17.85 14.89
C ALA A 3 -8.75 -17.59 13.39
N TRP A 4 -7.81 -16.88 12.76
CA TRP A 4 -7.80 -16.61 11.32
C TRP A 4 -6.50 -17.08 10.70
N THR A 5 -6.58 -17.95 9.69
CA THR A 5 -5.43 -18.32 8.88
C THR A 5 -5.12 -17.18 7.92
N ILE A 6 -4.04 -16.43 8.19
CA ILE A 6 -3.65 -15.22 7.45
C ILE A 6 -2.78 -15.56 6.24
N ILE A 7 -1.98 -16.62 6.36
CA ILE A 7 -1.12 -17.18 5.32
C ILE A 7 -1.43 -18.68 5.26
N SER A 8 -1.85 -19.18 4.10
CA SER A 8 -2.17 -20.59 3.87
C SER A 8 -1.69 -21.03 2.48
N PRO A 9 -1.13 -22.25 2.33
CA PRO A 9 -0.79 -22.84 1.03
C PRO A 9 -2.01 -23.17 0.17
N GLU A 10 -3.20 -23.36 0.78
CA GLU A 10 -4.40 -23.88 0.10
C GLU A 10 -5.20 -22.82 -0.67
N ASN A 11 -4.88 -21.53 -0.51
CA ASN A 11 -5.51 -20.43 -1.26
C ASN A 11 -4.47 -19.54 -1.97
N PRO A 12 -3.66 -20.08 -2.91
CA PRO A 12 -2.53 -19.34 -3.45
C PRO A 12 -2.90 -18.25 -4.48
N VAL A 13 -4.02 -18.37 -5.20
CA VAL A 13 -4.26 -17.56 -6.42
C VAL A 13 -5.60 -16.80 -6.47
N ASN A 14 -6.73 -17.40 -6.07
CA ASN A 14 -8.05 -16.81 -6.37
C ASN A 14 -8.54 -15.73 -5.38
N ASP A 15 -7.97 -15.60 -4.19
CA ASP A 15 -8.30 -14.50 -3.28
C ASP A 15 -7.44 -13.26 -3.57
N LEU A 16 -7.70 -12.64 -4.73
CA LEU A 16 -7.15 -11.36 -5.22
C LEU A 16 -7.23 -10.20 -4.20
N LYS A 17 -7.89 -10.42 -3.06
CA LYS A 17 -8.03 -9.48 -1.94
C LYS A 17 -7.66 -10.12 -0.61
N GLY A 18 -6.57 -10.88 -0.59
CA GLY A 18 -5.95 -11.46 0.60
C GLY A 18 -5.92 -10.54 1.83
N HIS A 19 -5.93 -11.15 3.01
CA HIS A 19 -6.17 -10.49 4.29
C HIS A 19 -5.28 -9.26 4.51
N PRO A 20 -5.79 -8.11 5.01
CA PRO A 20 -5.01 -6.87 5.13
C PRO A 20 -3.73 -7.02 5.97
N MET A 21 -3.73 -7.92 6.96
CA MET A 21 -2.54 -8.21 7.78
C MET A 21 -1.51 -9.15 7.12
N ARG A 22 -1.74 -9.67 5.90
CA ARG A 22 -0.87 -10.68 5.27
C ARG A 22 0.59 -10.23 5.19
N ILE A 23 0.84 -8.98 4.80
CA ILE A 23 2.19 -8.40 4.72
C ILE A 23 2.84 -8.24 6.11
N ASN A 24 2.08 -7.77 7.11
CA ASN A 24 2.61 -7.55 8.46
C ASN A 24 2.92 -8.88 9.17
N VAL A 25 2.02 -9.87 9.07
CA VAL A 25 2.24 -11.22 9.58
C VAL A 25 3.40 -11.91 8.85
N TYR A 26 3.53 -11.73 7.53
CA TYR A 26 4.68 -12.26 6.78
C TYR A 26 6.02 -11.67 7.26
N ARG A 27 6.08 -10.36 7.53
CA ARG A 27 7.29 -9.71 8.07
C ARG A 27 7.69 -10.28 9.44
N VAL A 28 6.72 -10.47 10.33
CA VAL A 28 6.94 -11.11 11.63
C VAL A 28 7.43 -12.53 11.44
N MET A 29 6.73 -13.34 10.64
CA MET A 29 7.09 -14.72 10.34
C MET A 29 8.52 -14.82 9.80
N LYS A 30 8.85 -14.01 8.80
CA LYS A 30 10.18 -13.99 8.19
C LYS A 30 11.28 -13.67 9.20
N ALA A 31 11.08 -12.67 10.04
CA ALA A 31 12.06 -12.32 11.08
C ALA A 31 12.19 -13.41 12.16
N VAL A 32 11.09 -14.05 12.57
CA VAL A 32 11.11 -15.15 13.54
C VAL A 32 11.93 -16.33 13.01
N TYR A 33 11.68 -16.77 11.78
CA TYR A 33 12.49 -17.83 11.17
C TYR A 33 13.94 -17.37 10.96
N HIS A 34 14.20 -16.15 10.49
CA HIS A 34 15.56 -15.63 10.34
C HIS A 34 16.39 -15.66 11.64
N ILE A 35 15.74 -15.54 12.80
CA ILE A 35 16.40 -15.56 14.12
C ILE A 35 16.52 -16.98 14.68
N LEU A 36 15.45 -17.78 14.62
CA LEU A 36 15.34 -19.07 15.32
C LEU A 36 15.56 -20.31 14.44
N ASP A 37 15.29 -20.20 13.14
CA ASP A 37 15.62 -21.25 12.16
C ASP A 37 15.86 -20.69 10.74
N PRO A 38 17.08 -20.17 10.48
CA PRO A 38 17.45 -19.63 9.18
C PRO A 38 17.34 -20.66 8.04
N SER A 39 17.37 -21.97 8.34
CA SER A 39 17.28 -23.02 7.32
C SER A 39 15.89 -23.15 6.71
N ASN A 40 14.87 -22.64 7.42
CA ASN A 40 13.48 -22.61 6.99
C ASN A 40 12.94 -21.17 6.85
N GLU A 41 13.80 -20.17 6.60
CA GLU A 41 13.39 -18.78 6.36
C GLU A 41 12.45 -18.68 5.13
N PRO A 42 11.27 -18.02 5.25
CA PRO A 42 10.47 -17.63 4.11
C PRO A 42 11.28 -16.78 3.12
N SER A 43 11.09 -17.00 1.82
CA SER A 43 11.91 -16.35 0.79
C SER A 43 11.58 -14.85 0.63
N SER A 44 11.95 -14.24 -0.49
CA SER A 44 11.52 -12.87 -0.81
C SER A 44 10.02 -12.76 -1.12
N THR A 45 9.34 -13.84 -1.51
CA THR A 45 7.96 -13.84 -2.02
C THR A 45 6.98 -14.47 -1.04
N ILE A 46 5.86 -13.79 -0.78
CA ILE A 46 4.84 -14.19 0.21
C ILE A 46 4.07 -15.45 -0.21
N ASP A 47 4.10 -15.78 -1.51
CA ASP A 47 3.34 -16.85 -2.13
C ASP A 47 4.08 -18.20 -2.15
N GLU A 48 5.24 -18.31 -1.49
CA GLU A 48 5.85 -19.63 -1.27
C GLU A 48 5.02 -20.47 -0.28
N VAL A 49 4.51 -21.58 -0.81
CA VAL A 49 3.55 -22.55 -0.27
C VAL A 49 4.08 -23.35 0.96
N LYS A 50 5.17 -22.89 1.59
CA LYS A 50 5.92 -23.63 2.63
C LYS A 50 5.54 -23.25 4.07
N HIS A 51 4.83 -22.15 4.27
CA HIS A 51 4.57 -21.61 5.61
C HIS A 51 3.09 -21.31 5.83
N ILE A 52 2.65 -21.49 7.08
CA ILE A 52 1.30 -21.17 7.53
C ILE A 52 1.41 -20.23 8.74
N ALA A 53 0.61 -19.18 8.72
CA ALA A 53 0.50 -18.23 9.82
C ALA A 53 -0.97 -18.02 10.21
N THR A 54 -1.28 -18.34 11.46
CA THR A 54 -2.63 -18.21 12.04
C THR A 54 -2.61 -17.19 13.18
N LEU A 55 -3.56 -16.26 13.16
CA LEU A 55 -3.74 -15.23 14.17
C LEU A 55 -4.88 -15.63 15.10
N GLU A 56 -4.59 -15.87 16.39
CA GLU A 56 -5.56 -16.26 17.42
C GLU A 56 -5.63 -15.20 18.52
N TYR A 57 -6.82 -14.94 19.06
CA TYR A 57 -6.97 -13.94 20.13
C TYR A 57 -8.04 -14.33 21.17
N ALA A 58 -7.82 -13.92 22.42
CA ALA A 58 -8.81 -14.01 23.50
C ALA A 58 -9.44 -12.64 23.78
N VAL A 59 -10.72 -12.66 24.15
CA VAL A 59 -11.47 -11.48 24.58
C VAL A 59 -11.95 -11.71 25.99
N SER A 60 -11.64 -10.79 26.91
CA SER A 60 -12.26 -10.77 28.24
C SER A 60 -13.61 -10.07 28.17
N GLN A 61 -14.60 -10.63 28.87
CA GLN A 61 -15.94 -10.08 29.05
C GLN A 61 -16.27 -9.80 30.54
N GLU A 62 -15.25 -9.76 31.41
CA GLU A 62 -15.43 -9.63 32.87
C GLU A 62 -15.98 -8.26 33.33
N LYS A 63 -16.06 -7.27 32.43
CA LYS A 63 -16.47 -5.89 32.72
C LYS A 63 -17.50 -5.40 31.72
N GLU A 64 -18.48 -4.64 32.18
CA GLU A 64 -19.37 -3.88 31.30
C GLU A 64 -18.57 -2.83 30.52
N GLY A 65 -18.49 -3.00 29.19
CA GLY A 65 -17.74 -2.10 28.33
C GLY A 65 -17.48 -2.68 26.94
N PRO A 66 -16.66 -1.99 26.11
CA PRO A 66 -16.13 -2.57 24.87
C PRO A 66 -15.30 -3.84 25.16
N PRO A 67 -15.35 -4.86 24.30
CA PRO A 67 -14.56 -6.08 24.47
C PRO A 67 -13.05 -5.79 24.54
N GLU A 68 -12.39 -6.26 25.59
CA GLU A 68 -10.95 -6.10 25.80
C GLU A 68 -10.20 -7.36 25.35
N ILE A 69 -9.16 -7.19 24.53
CA ILE A 69 -8.31 -8.32 24.10
C ILE A 69 -7.33 -8.65 25.23
N SER A 70 -7.45 -9.85 25.81
CA SER A 70 -6.60 -10.32 26.91
C SER A 70 -5.34 -11.06 26.42
N SER A 71 -5.39 -11.64 25.23
CA SER A 71 -4.21 -12.21 24.56
C SER A 71 -4.35 -12.15 23.04
N LEU A 72 -3.23 -12.03 22.36
CA LEU A 72 -3.11 -12.13 20.91
C LEU A 72 -1.87 -12.96 20.59
N ILE A 73 -2.02 -14.00 19.78
CA ILE A 73 -0.96 -14.97 19.45
C ILE A 73 -0.89 -15.14 17.93
N ILE A 74 0.32 -15.13 17.39
CA ILE A 74 0.61 -15.50 16.00
C ILE A 74 1.28 -16.86 16.00
N HIS A 75 0.55 -17.87 15.54
CA HIS A 75 1.03 -19.23 15.36
C HIS A 75 1.70 -19.36 14.01
N LEU A 76 2.96 -19.82 13.99
CA LEU A 76 3.76 -20.00 12.79
C LEU A 76 4.17 -21.48 12.67
N ARG A 77 3.91 -22.10 11.50
CA ARG A 77 4.36 -23.47 11.18
C ARG A 77 4.77 -23.61 9.73
N LEU A 78 5.48 -24.69 9.42
CA LEU A 78 5.67 -25.13 8.05
C LEU A 78 4.40 -25.83 7.55
N SER A 79 4.08 -25.74 6.26
CA SER A 79 2.90 -26.40 5.67
C SER A 79 2.97 -27.92 5.79
N ALA A 80 4.18 -28.49 5.72
CA ALA A 80 4.45 -29.91 5.95
C ALA A 80 4.40 -30.36 7.43
N GLN A 81 4.23 -29.44 8.39
CA GLN A 81 4.13 -29.74 9.82
C GLN A 81 2.69 -29.57 10.29
N THR A 82 2.16 -30.54 11.04
CA THR A 82 0.81 -30.46 11.65
C THR A 82 0.79 -29.52 12.85
N GLU A 83 1.88 -29.48 13.63
CA GLU A 83 1.97 -28.71 14.86
C GLU A 83 2.51 -27.29 14.64
N THR A 84 2.14 -26.37 15.54
CA THR A 84 2.70 -25.02 15.57
C THR A 84 4.14 -25.04 16.07
N ARG A 85 5.06 -24.46 15.31
CA ARG A 85 6.48 -24.39 15.69
C ARG A 85 6.81 -23.19 16.57
N PHE A 86 6.35 -22.01 16.18
CA PHE A 86 6.58 -20.78 16.94
C PHE A 86 5.27 -20.11 17.30
N ASP A 87 5.15 -19.65 18.55
CA ASP A 87 4.10 -18.73 18.99
C ASP A 87 4.73 -17.36 19.25
N VAL A 88 4.32 -16.34 18.49
CA VAL A 88 4.59 -14.93 18.85
C VAL A 88 3.44 -14.47 19.73
N VAL A 89 3.71 -14.27 21.02
CA VAL A 89 2.70 -13.90 22.02
C VAL A 89 2.79 -12.40 22.28
N LEU A 90 1.66 -11.70 22.13
CA LEU A 90 1.51 -10.28 22.41
C LEU A 90 0.60 -10.12 23.64
N HIS A 91 1.20 -9.79 24.78
CA HIS A 91 0.51 -9.18 25.91
C HIS A 91 0.99 -7.73 26.06
N ASP A 92 0.20 -6.90 26.77
CA ASP A 92 0.47 -5.46 26.89
C ASP A 92 1.74 -5.13 27.69
N SER A 93 2.20 -6.04 28.56
CA SER A 93 3.49 -5.95 29.27
C SER A 93 4.62 -6.71 28.59
N ASP A 94 4.32 -7.87 28.00
CA ASP A 94 5.33 -8.87 27.64
C ASP A 94 5.08 -9.43 26.22
N MET A 95 5.90 -8.97 25.27
CA MET A 95 5.96 -9.53 23.91
C MET A 95 7.13 -10.50 23.81
N GLN A 96 6.83 -11.73 23.40
CA GLN A 96 7.80 -12.84 23.42
C GLN A 96 7.57 -13.81 22.27
N ILE A 97 8.63 -14.48 21.83
CA ILE A 97 8.59 -15.55 20.82
C ILE A 97 8.92 -16.87 21.53
N LYS A 98 8.02 -17.84 21.46
CA LYS A 98 8.19 -19.19 22.01
C LYS A 98 8.49 -20.18 20.88
N ASP A 99 9.60 -20.89 20.96
CA ASP A 99 9.87 -22.07 20.14
C ASP A 99 9.36 -23.31 20.87
N LYS A 100 8.35 -23.98 20.30
CA LYS A 100 7.72 -25.17 20.89
C LYS A 100 8.56 -26.44 20.72
N VAL A 101 9.44 -26.49 19.73
CA VAL A 101 10.32 -27.63 19.45
C VAL A 101 11.52 -27.61 20.39
N GLN A 102 12.10 -26.43 20.63
CA GLN A 102 13.21 -26.26 21.57
C GLN A 102 12.76 -26.02 23.02
N ASN A 103 11.47 -25.73 23.24
CA ASN A 103 10.89 -25.28 24.51
C ASN A 103 11.63 -24.05 25.10
N THR A 104 12.04 -23.13 24.22
CA THR A 104 12.73 -21.89 24.59
C THR A 104 11.84 -20.68 24.36
N CYS A 105 12.04 -19.64 25.17
CA CYS A 105 11.38 -18.35 24.98
C CYS A 105 12.42 -17.24 24.86
N ILE A 106 12.23 -16.33 23.90
CA ILE A 106 13.05 -15.13 23.73
C ILE A 106 12.19 -13.87 23.74
N SER A 107 12.73 -12.78 24.27
CA SER A 107 12.12 -11.46 24.17
C SER A 107 11.99 -11.03 22.72
N LEU A 108 10.94 -10.30 22.39
CA LEU A 108 10.72 -9.78 21.04
C LEU A 108 11.84 -8.80 20.62
N PRO A 109 12.43 -8.94 19.40
CA PRO A 109 13.30 -7.92 18.80
C PRO A 109 12.58 -6.57 18.64
N GLY A 110 13.26 -5.48 18.97
CA GLY A 110 12.68 -4.12 18.95
C GLY A 110 12.24 -3.67 17.55
N GLU A 111 12.86 -4.22 16.51
CA GLU A 111 12.53 -4.01 15.09
C GLU A 111 11.13 -4.51 14.72
N LEU A 112 10.62 -5.51 15.45
CA LEU A 112 9.28 -6.07 15.22
C LEU A 112 8.17 -5.34 15.98
N ALA A 113 8.51 -4.56 17.02
CA ALA A 113 7.52 -3.89 17.86
C ALA A 113 6.55 -2.98 17.05
N PRO A 114 6.98 -2.15 16.08
CA PRO A 114 6.04 -1.35 15.28
C PRO A 114 5.07 -2.18 14.45
N VAL A 115 5.53 -3.30 13.88
CA VAL A 115 4.70 -4.19 13.05
C VAL A 115 3.68 -4.94 13.90
N LEU A 116 4.10 -5.40 15.07
CA LEU A 116 3.23 -6.10 16.03
C LEU A 116 2.23 -5.15 16.71
N MET A 117 2.58 -3.88 16.90
CA MET A 117 1.64 -2.85 17.32
C MET A 117 0.59 -2.55 16.24
N ASP A 118 0.97 -2.45 14.96
CA ASP A 118 -0.01 -2.32 13.88
C ASP A 118 -0.96 -3.55 13.78
N ILE A 119 -0.47 -4.77 14.04
CA ILE A 119 -1.30 -5.98 14.12
C ILE A 119 -2.23 -5.94 15.35
N SER A 120 -1.70 -5.66 16.55
CA SER A 120 -2.49 -5.60 17.79
C SER A 120 -3.59 -4.53 17.72
N TRP A 121 -3.25 -3.34 17.22
CA TRP A 121 -4.19 -2.26 16.98
C TRP A 121 -5.28 -2.67 15.98
N PHE A 122 -4.93 -3.40 14.91
CA PHE A 122 -5.92 -3.96 13.97
C PHE A 122 -6.88 -4.95 14.62
N VAL A 123 -6.40 -5.91 15.42
CA VAL A 123 -7.31 -6.88 16.05
C VAL A 123 -8.20 -6.19 17.08
N ARG A 124 -7.68 -5.24 17.87
CA ARG A 124 -8.49 -4.45 18.82
C ARG A 124 -9.62 -3.71 18.10
N GLU A 125 -9.32 -2.94 17.06
CA GLU A 125 -10.33 -2.23 16.26
C GLU A 125 -11.31 -3.18 15.57
N PHE A 126 -10.84 -4.31 15.04
CA PHE A 126 -11.70 -5.32 14.43
C PHE A 126 -12.70 -5.89 15.45
N VAL A 127 -12.24 -6.26 16.65
CA VAL A 127 -13.07 -6.87 17.70
C VAL A 127 -14.11 -5.88 18.20
N ILE A 128 -13.71 -4.64 18.50
CA ILE A 128 -14.61 -3.55 18.94
C ILE A 128 -15.67 -3.26 17.86
N ARG A 129 -15.26 -3.08 16.61
CA ARG A 129 -16.19 -2.77 15.51
C ARG A 129 -17.10 -3.95 15.19
N ARG A 130 -16.63 -5.19 15.32
CA ARG A 130 -17.45 -6.40 15.13
C ARG A 130 -18.50 -6.54 16.23
N SER A 131 -18.16 -6.32 17.51
CA SER A 131 -19.13 -6.42 18.60
C SER A 131 -20.24 -5.36 18.52
N ALA A 132 -19.96 -4.20 17.93
CA ALA A 132 -20.93 -3.12 17.76
C ALA A 132 -22.00 -3.41 16.67
N ILE A 133 -21.76 -4.36 15.76
CA ILE A 133 -22.61 -4.60 14.59
C ILE A 133 -23.30 -5.97 14.69
N LYS A 134 -24.64 -5.97 14.86
CA LYS A 134 -25.47 -7.20 14.89
C LYS A 134 -25.58 -7.95 13.52
N TRP A 135 -24.79 -7.59 12.51
CA TRP A 135 -24.86 -8.20 11.17
C TRP A 135 -23.99 -9.45 11.06
N LYS A 136 -24.39 -10.35 10.18
CA LYS A 136 -23.50 -11.36 9.56
C LYS A 136 -22.81 -10.70 8.35
N PRO A 137 -21.54 -10.27 8.42
CA PRO A 137 -20.81 -9.81 7.24
C PRO A 137 -20.61 -10.97 6.25
N ALA A 138 -20.61 -10.66 4.95
CA ALA A 138 -20.47 -11.67 3.89
C ALA A 138 -19.12 -12.41 3.88
N SER A 139 -18.09 -11.86 4.54
CA SER A 139 -16.87 -12.58 4.93
C SER A 139 -16.09 -11.78 5.96
N ASP A 140 -15.32 -12.46 6.82
CA ASP A 140 -14.42 -11.81 7.78
C ASP A 140 -13.33 -10.99 7.07
N CYS A 141 -12.79 -11.48 5.94
CA CYS A 141 -11.80 -10.75 5.14
C CYS A 141 -12.33 -9.40 4.61
N SER A 142 -13.57 -9.35 4.11
CA SER A 142 -14.16 -8.11 3.57
C SER A 142 -14.52 -7.09 4.66
N PHE A 143 -14.83 -7.56 5.87
CA PHE A 143 -14.99 -6.71 7.04
C PHE A 143 -13.63 -6.18 7.52
N GLY A 144 -12.64 -7.06 7.69
CA GLY A 144 -11.28 -6.70 8.11
C GLY A 144 -10.62 -5.68 7.18
N ARG A 145 -10.78 -5.82 5.86
CA ARG A 145 -10.28 -4.82 4.89
C ARG A 145 -10.82 -3.42 5.16
N ARG A 146 -12.13 -3.27 5.38
CA ARG A 146 -12.77 -1.97 5.68
C ARG A 146 -12.29 -1.39 7.01
N VAL A 147 -12.11 -2.22 8.03
CA VAL A 147 -11.51 -1.80 9.31
C VAL A 147 -10.10 -1.25 9.08
N TRP A 148 -9.26 -1.98 8.35
CA TRP A 148 -7.89 -1.56 8.06
C TRP A 148 -7.81 -0.27 7.24
N ASP A 149 -8.58 -0.16 6.16
CA ASP A 149 -8.59 1.05 5.30
C ASP A 149 -8.96 2.30 6.13
N GLN A 150 -9.95 2.18 7.01
CA GLN A 150 -10.38 3.29 7.87
C GLN A 150 -9.35 3.62 8.95
N MET A 151 -8.68 2.62 9.55
CA MET A 151 -7.58 2.85 10.48
C MET A 151 -6.40 3.59 9.82
N GLN A 152 -6.07 3.27 8.57
CA GLN A 152 -5.01 3.98 7.83
C GLN A 152 -5.39 5.44 7.57
N GLU A 153 -6.66 5.70 7.27
CA GLU A 153 -7.17 7.08 7.14
C GLU A 153 -7.11 7.83 8.49
N GLU A 154 -7.52 7.20 9.59
CA GLU A 154 -7.45 7.78 10.94
C GLU A 154 -5.99 8.07 11.34
N LYS A 155 -5.06 7.14 11.11
CA LYS A 155 -3.61 7.30 11.35
C LYS A 155 -3.03 8.46 10.52
N TYR A 156 -3.43 8.59 9.25
CA TYR A 156 -3.05 9.73 8.40
C TYR A 156 -3.60 11.07 8.92
N ARG A 157 -4.89 11.13 9.28
CA ARG A 157 -5.52 12.34 9.86
C ARG A 157 -4.84 12.76 11.17
N GLN A 158 -4.45 11.80 12.02
CA GLN A 158 -3.71 12.08 13.25
C GLN A 158 -2.33 12.69 12.98
N LEU A 159 -1.56 12.13 12.03
CA LEU A 159 -0.25 12.67 11.64
C LEU A 159 -0.36 14.12 11.10
N VAL A 160 -1.34 14.38 10.23
CA VAL A 160 -1.62 15.74 9.72
C VAL A 160 -2.05 16.69 10.85
N SER A 161 -2.83 16.22 11.82
CA SER A 161 -3.26 17.03 12.97
C SER A 161 -2.12 17.34 13.94
N GLN A 162 -1.24 16.38 14.20
CA GLN A 162 -0.07 16.57 15.08
C GLN A 162 0.93 17.58 14.50
N GLN A 163 1.10 17.59 13.17
CA GLN A 163 1.87 18.63 12.46
C GLN A 163 1.22 20.03 12.56
N GLY A 164 -0.07 20.13 12.90
CA GLY A 164 -0.77 21.38 13.15
C GLY A 164 -0.75 21.87 14.61
N THR A 165 -0.42 21.00 15.57
CA THR A 165 -0.50 21.29 17.02
C THR A 165 0.81 21.67 17.70
N THR A 166 1.93 21.78 16.97
CA THR A 166 3.04 22.64 17.38
C THR A 166 2.63 24.11 17.20
N GLY A 167 1.63 24.52 17.98
CA GLY A 167 1.01 25.83 17.97
C GLY A 167 1.93 26.88 18.55
N GLY A 168 2.92 27.30 17.77
CA GLY A 168 3.51 28.62 17.94
C GLY A 168 2.40 29.69 17.97
N ARG A 169 2.65 30.80 18.66
CA ARG A 169 1.80 31.98 18.48
C ARG A 169 2.18 32.60 17.15
N ASN A 170 1.43 32.25 16.11
CA ASN A 170 1.61 32.79 14.78
C ASN A 170 1.39 34.31 14.84
N THR A 171 2.45 35.07 14.56
CA THR A 171 2.47 36.53 14.67
C THR A 171 2.84 37.11 13.34
N CYS A 172 1.99 38.00 12.81
CA CYS A 172 2.31 38.71 11.57
C CYS A 172 3.67 39.40 11.73
N GLN A 173 4.65 39.07 10.89
CA GLN A 173 6.01 39.59 11.03
C GLN A 173 6.03 41.13 10.94
N SER A 174 5.15 41.71 10.11
CA SER A 174 5.02 43.16 9.92
C SER A 174 4.37 43.87 11.12
N CYS A 175 3.08 43.63 11.39
CA CYS A 175 2.32 44.37 12.41
C CYS A 175 2.30 43.73 13.82
N LYS A 176 2.94 42.58 14.01
CA LYS A 176 2.99 41.80 15.28
C LYS A 176 1.64 41.34 15.84
N VAL A 177 0.55 41.48 15.08
CA VAL A 177 -0.77 40.95 15.47
C VAL A 177 -0.68 39.43 15.62
N VAL A 178 -1.10 38.94 16.79
CA VAL A 178 -1.20 37.52 17.13
C VAL A 178 -2.53 36.99 16.62
N SER A 179 -2.54 36.05 15.68
CA SER A 179 -3.78 35.34 15.32
C SER A 179 -3.89 34.07 16.17
N ARG A 180 -4.97 33.94 16.95
CA ARG A 180 -5.27 32.69 17.66
C ARG A 180 -5.90 31.71 16.69
N ARG A 181 -5.10 30.74 16.23
CA ARG A 181 -5.54 29.63 15.37
C ARG A 181 -6.39 28.61 16.14
N SER A 182 -7.59 29.01 16.55
CA SER A 182 -8.61 28.10 17.06
C SER A 182 -9.49 27.62 15.91
N VAL A 183 -9.38 26.33 15.56
CA VAL A 183 -10.22 25.69 14.53
C VAL A 183 -11.70 25.64 14.94
N ASN A 184 -11.99 25.82 16.25
CA ASN A 184 -13.33 25.65 16.84
C ASN A 184 -13.94 26.94 17.43
N CYS A 185 -13.24 28.09 17.41
CA CYS A 185 -13.84 29.37 17.84
C CYS A 185 -14.56 30.03 16.67
N ARG A 186 -15.89 30.15 16.77
CA ARG A 186 -16.75 30.80 15.77
C ARG A 186 -16.63 32.33 15.72
N GLU A 187 -15.89 32.90 16.68
CA GLU A 187 -15.52 34.31 16.78
C GLU A 187 -14.01 34.43 16.58
N SER A 188 -13.56 34.42 15.32
CA SER A 188 -12.15 34.59 14.99
C SER A 188 -11.76 36.07 15.04
N SER A 189 -10.84 36.43 15.94
CA SER A 189 -10.23 37.76 15.97
C SER A 189 -9.46 38.03 14.67
N GLU A 190 -9.92 39.01 13.90
CA GLU A 190 -9.28 39.48 12.66
C GLU A 190 -7.86 40.04 12.94
N PRO A 191 -6.95 40.03 11.94
CA PRO A 191 -7.11 39.55 10.57
C PRO A 191 -6.56 38.12 10.33
N PRO A 192 -6.93 37.46 9.22
CA PRO A 192 -6.38 36.16 8.84
C PRO A 192 -4.87 36.24 8.56
N ILE A 193 -4.09 35.29 9.10
CA ILE A 193 -2.66 35.12 8.78
C ILE A 193 -2.49 34.07 7.67
N VAL A 194 -1.62 34.39 6.72
CA VAL A 194 -1.14 33.52 5.65
C VAL A 194 0.37 33.34 5.78
N TRP A 195 0.86 32.15 5.43
CA TRP A 195 2.28 31.78 5.52
C TRP A 195 2.79 31.21 4.20
N CYS A 196 4.11 31.22 3.99
CA CYS A 196 4.70 30.51 2.86
C CYS A 196 4.61 28.98 3.05
N ALA A 197 4.15 28.26 2.03
CA ALA A 197 4.03 26.80 2.02
C ALA A 197 5.34 26.03 2.31
N LYS A 198 6.53 26.62 2.05
CA LYS A 198 7.84 26.04 2.41
C LYS A 198 8.47 26.66 3.66
N HIS A 199 8.26 27.95 3.90
CA HIS A 199 8.86 28.69 5.01
C HIS A 199 7.78 29.09 6.02
N LEU A 200 7.55 28.23 7.02
CA LEU A 200 6.56 28.46 8.08
C LEU A 200 6.81 29.74 8.88
N ASP A 201 8.06 30.22 8.93
CA ASP A 201 8.43 31.44 9.64
C ASP A 201 7.89 32.72 8.95
N ASN A 202 7.66 32.69 7.63
CA ASN A 202 7.25 33.85 6.85
C ASN A 202 5.73 34.03 6.91
N GLU A 203 5.27 34.64 7.99
CA GLU A 203 3.84 34.86 8.29
C GLU A 203 3.43 36.33 8.17
N LEU A 204 2.37 36.60 7.41
CA LEU A 204 1.77 37.93 7.29
C LEU A 204 0.25 37.85 7.42
N CYS A 205 -0.36 38.85 8.04
CA CYS A 205 -1.81 39.02 7.95
C CYS A 205 -2.21 39.60 6.59
N LEU A 206 -3.41 39.28 6.11
CA LEU A 206 -3.91 39.75 4.81
C LEU A 206 -3.85 41.29 4.64
N PRO A 207 -4.21 42.13 5.63
CA PRO A 207 -4.07 43.59 5.50
C PRO A 207 -2.63 44.02 5.23
N CYS A 208 -1.65 43.54 6.00
CA CYS A 208 -0.23 43.87 5.76
C CYS A 208 0.26 43.36 4.39
N LEU A 209 -0.30 42.26 3.90
CA LEU A 209 0.06 41.72 2.58
C LEU A 209 -0.56 42.52 1.42
N GLU A 210 -1.72 43.13 1.64
CA GLU A 210 -2.36 44.04 0.68
C GLU A 210 -1.65 45.41 0.66
N GLU A 211 -1.28 45.94 1.84
CA GLU A 211 -0.51 47.18 2.02
C GLU A 211 0.89 47.13 1.36
N GLN A 212 1.51 45.95 1.25
CA GLN A 212 2.80 45.78 0.57
C GLN A 212 2.78 46.07 -0.94
N GLY A 213 1.61 46.27 -1.55
CA GLY A 213 1.48 46.75 -2.92
C GLY A 213 2.11 45.82 -3.95
N SER A 214 3.16 46.28 -4.63
CA SER A 214 3.95 45.51 -5.62
C SER A 214 5.23 44.88 -5.05
N LYS A 215 5.48 44.99 -3.74
CA LYS A 215 6.63 44.40 -3.03
C LYS A 215 6.18 43.33 -2.04
N ARG A 216 5.26 42.46 -2.45
CA ARG A 216 4.67 41.47 -1.56
C ARG A 216 5.69 40.40 -1.18
N GLU A 217 5.86 40.16 0.11
CA GLU A 217 6.74 39.11 0.64
C GLU A 217 6.10 37.72 0.53
N LEU A 218 4.80 37.65 0.21
CA LEU A 218 4.07 36.45 -0.17
C LEU A 218 3.20 36.71 -1.42
N GLU A 219 3.25 35.79 -2.38
CA GLU A 219 2.39 35.79 -3.56
C GLU A 219 1.61 34.48 -3.64
N LYS A 220 0.40 34.54 -4.19
CA LYS A 220 -0.46 33.37 -4.34
C LYS A 220 -0.09 32.64 -5.62
N CYS A 221 0.48 31.44 -5.49
CA CYS A 221 0.91 30.64 -6.63
C CYS A 221 -0.28 30.41 -7.60
N PRO A 222 -0.16 30.74 -8.90
CA PRO A 222 -1.28 30.65 -9.83
C PRO A 222 -1.74 29.21 -10.05
N ALA A 223 -0.84 28.22 -9.93
CA ALA A 223 -1.15 26.81 -10.13
C ALA A 223 -1.88 26.18 -8.93
N CYS A 224 -1.29 26.21 -7.73
CA CYS A 224 -1.84 25.50 -6.56
C CYS A 224 -2.68 26.36 -5.61
N LYS A 225 -2.73 27.67 -5.81
CA LYS A 225 -3.40 28.65 -4.95
C LYS A 225 -2.84 28.78 -3.52
N SER A 226 -1.75 28.07 -3.19
CA SER A 226 -1.00 28.25 -1.94
C SER A 226 -0.20 29.56 -1.96
N TRP A 227 0.05 30.15 -0.79
CA TRP A 227 0.92 31.31 -0.65
C TRP A 227 2.39 30.89 -0.61
N CYS A 228 3.25 31.62 -1.31
CA CYS A 228 4.68 31.35 -1.42
C CYS A 228 5.48 32.67 -1.38
N CYS A 229 6.66 32.69 -0.77
CA CYS A 229 7.51 33.88 -0.84
C CYS A 229 8.13 34.04 -2.24
N PRO A 230 8.65 35.23 -2.62
CA PRO A 230 9.24 35.47 -3.94
C PRO A 230 10.35 34.49 -4.36
N LYS A 231 11.04 33.86 -3.41
CA LYS A 231 11.99 32.77 -3.70
C LYS A 231 11.23 31.51 -4.11
N ASP A 232 10.31 31.04 -3.26
CA ASP A 232 9.62 29.77 -3.44
C ASP A 232 8.55 29.77 -4.52
N ILE A 233 7.95 30.91 -4.86
CA ILE A 233 6.93 30.95 -5.92
C ILE A 233 7.52 30.54 -7.28
N SER A 234 8.80 30.83 -7.49
CA SER A 234 9.57 30.36 -8.66
C SER A 234 9.95 28.87 -8.61
N GLU A 235 9.81 28.24 -7.44
CA GLU A 235 10.10 26.83 -7.16
C GLU A 235 8.85 26.02 -6.74
N CYS A 236 7.66 26.60 -6.89
CA CYS A 236 6.42 25.98 -6.45
C CYS A 236 5.96 24.98 -7.52
N ILE A 237 6.21 23.69 -7.29
CA ILE A 237 5.85 22.58 -8.20
C ILE A 237 4.33 22.35 -8.34
N GLY A 238 3.52 23.18 -7.68
CA GLY A 238 2.08 23.01 -7.56
C GLY A 238 1.66 21.93 -6.55
N HIS A 239 0.36 21.83 -6.31
CA HIS A 239 -0.25 20.60 -5.78
C HIS A 239 -0.76 19.82 -6.99
N PRO A 240 -0.71 18.48 -7.00
CA PRO A 240 -1.50 17.72 -7.94
C PRO A 240 -2.96 18.10 -7.73
N VAL A 241 -3.60 18.71 -8.74
CA VAL A 241 -5.03 19.01 -8.70
C VAL A 241 -5.74 17.68 -8.46
N THR A 242 -6.53 17.60 -7.39
CA THR A 242 -7.28 16.40 -7.04
C THR A 242 -8.17 16.06 -8.23
N ILE A 243 -7.81 15.00 -8.96
CA ILE A 243 -8.54 14.59 -10.16
C ILE A 243 -9.96 14.24 -9.71
N PRO A 244 -11.02 14.92 -10.21
CA PRO A 244 -12.38 14.53 -9.93
C PRO A 244 -12.55 13.06 -10.32
N SER A 245 -13.09 12.24 -9.42
CA SER A 245 -13.24 10.81 -9.66
C SER A 245 -14.12 10.59 -10.89
N VAL A 246 -13.49 10.20 -12.01
CA VAL A 246 -14.20 9.93 -13.26
C VAL A 246 -15.04 8.68 -13.04
N SER A 247 -16.35 8.86 -12.82
CA SER A 247 -17.30 7.75 -12.85
C SER A 247 -17.18 7.03 -14.19
N ARG A 248 -17.16 5.69 -14.14
CA ARG A 248 -16.83 4.81 -15.29
C ARG A 248 -17.91 4.91 -16.38
N ALA A 249 -17.80 5.93 -17.24
CA ALA A 249 -18.71 6.19 -18.36
C ALA A 249 -18.34 5.38 -19.60
N SER A 250 -19.35 4.95 -20.36
CA SER A 250 -19.26 3.90 -21.37
C SER A 250 -18.98 4.37 -22.81
N SER A 251 -18.65 5.65 -23.06
CA SER A 251 -18.42 6.16 -24.42
C SER A 251 -17.05 6.81 -24.64
N PHE A 252 -16.47 6.49 -25.80
CA PHE A 252 -15.16 6.94 -26.26
C PHE A 252 -15.10 8.47 -26.51
N ASP A 253 -16.23 9.08 -26.86
CA ASP A 253 -16.31 10.53 -27.12
C ASP A 253 -16.19 11.36 -25.84
N HIS A 254 -16.68 10.85 -24.70
CA HIS A 254 -16.48 11.52 -23.41
C HIS A 254 -15.00 11.51 -23.00
N PHE A 255 -14.30 10.39 -23.24
CA PHE A 255 -12.85 10.29 -23.05
C PHE A 255 -12.08 11.29 -23.94
N ARG A 256 -12.48 11.42 -25.22
CA ARG A 256 -11.93 12.44 -26.13
C ARG A 256 -12.13 13.87 -25.63
N HIS A 257 -13.30 14.19 -25.08
CA HIS A 257 -13.59 15.52 -24.54
C HIS A 257 -12.72 15.82 -23.31
N VAL A 258 -12.60 14.88 -22.37
CA VAL A 258 -11.71 14.98 -21.20
C VAL A 258 -10.26 15.18 -21.63
N MET A 259 -9.76 14.40 -22.60
CA MET A 259 -8.40 14.55 -23.14
C MET A 259 -8.18 15.88 -23.87
N THR A 260 -9.22 16.46 -24.47
CA THR A 260 -9.15 17.79 -25.11
C THR A 260 -9.05 18.90 -24.07
N ILE A 261 -9.82 18.82 -22.97
CA ILE A 261 -9.70 19.72 -21.82
C ILE A 261 -8.31 19.59 -21.17
N TYR A 262 -7.78 18.38 -21.08
CA TYR A 262 -6.42 18.08 -20.60
C TYR A 262 -5.34 18.76 -21.48
N SER A 263 -5.46 18.60 -22.80
CA SER A 263 -4.56 19.22 -23.79
C SER A 263 -4.61 20.75 -23.79
N GLN A 264 -5.80 21.34 -23.59
CA GLN A 264 -5.94 22.80 -23.47
C GLN A 264 -5.38 23.34 -22.15
N SER A 265 -5.54 22.61 -21.04
CA SER A 265 -4.94 22.94 -19.74
C SER A 265 -3.41 22.91 -19.78
N ALA A 266 -2.83 22.02 -20.60
CA ALA A 266 -1.37 21.91 -20.78
C ALA A 266 -0.72 23.08 -21.56
N LYS A 267 -1.49 24.07 -22.04
CA LYS A 267 -0.95 25.24 -22.76
C LYS A 267 -0.44 26.38 -21.86
N VAL A 268 -0.56 26.26 -20.54
CA VAL A 268 -0.11 27.28 -19.58
C VAL A 268 0.85 26.66 -18.56
N HIS A 269 2.15 26.66 -18.87
CA HIS A 269 3.29 27.00 -17.99
C HIS A 269 4.65 26.55 -18.60
N PRO A 270 5.77 27.25 -18.32
CA PRO A 270 7.09 26.96 -18.90
C PRO A 270 7.92 25.93 -18.10
N LEU A 271 8.78 25.17 -18.79
CA LEU A 271 9.53 24.03 -18.22
C LEU A 271 10.90 24.38 -17.60
N LYS A 272 11.26 23.63 -16.53
CA LYS A 272 12.64 23.30 -16.09
C LYS A 272 12.64 22.04 -15.19
N HIS A 273 13.73 21.26 -15.03
CA HIS A 273 14.81 20.90 -15.98
C HIS A 273 15.69 19.75 -15.43
N GLY A 274 16.22 18.94 -16.35
CA GLY A 274 17.11 17.78 -16.15
C GLY A 274 17.02 16.89 -17.40
N SER A 275 18.04 16.21 -17.90
CA SER A 275 19.43 16.10 -17.43
C SER A 275 20.47 16.17 -18.59
N CYS A 276 20.21 16.98 -19.63
CA CYS A 276 20.85 16.98 -20.97
C CYS A 276 22.40 16.98 -21.12
N GLY A 277 23.22 16.97 -20.06
CA GLY A 277 24.68 17.13 -20.12
C GLY A 277 25.49 16.13 -20.96
N GLN A 278 24.89 15.00 -21.38
CA GLN A 278 25.52 14.00 -22.26
C GLN A 278 24.95 13.99 -23.70
N CYS A 279 23.98 14.85 -24.01
CA CYS A 279 23.29 14.82 -25.30
C CYS A 279 24.17 15.36 -26.43
N LYS A 280 24.39 14.58 -27.50
CA LYS A 280 25.31 14.92 -28.59
C LYS A 280 24.71 15.86 -29.67
N LEU A 281 23.53 16.45 -29.42
CA LEU A 281 22.86 17.34 -30.37
C LEU A 281 23.61 18.68 -30.54
N LEU A 282 23.61 19.21 -31.76
CA LEU A 282 24.14 20.53 -32.10
C LEU A 282 23.10 21.63 -31.77
N GLY A 283 23.54 22.84 -31.42
CA GLY A 283 22.65 23.99 -31.20
C GLY A 283 22.33 24.36 -29.73
N TRP A 284 23.22 24.02 -28.80
CA TRP A 284 23.12 24.38 -27.38
C TRP A 284 22.93 25.89 -27.11
N ARG A 285 22.13 26.23 -26.09
CA ARG A 285 21.92 27.61 -25.63
C ARG A 285 22.33 27.79 -24.17
N ARG A 286 22.85 28.97 -23.82
CA ARG A 286 23.11 29.35 -22.42
C ARG A 286 21.82 29.71 -21.70
N CYS A 287 21.56 29.04 -20.58
CA CYS A 287 20.51 29.36 -19.63
C CYS A 287 20.89 30.59 -18.80
N PRO A 288 20.03 31.62 -18.69
CA PRO A 288 20.36 32.86 -17.98
C PRO A 288 20.29 32.78 -16.44
N GLY A 289 19.92 31.63 -15.87
CA GLY A 289 19.83 31.44 -14.42
C GLY A 289 21.13 30.91 -13.81
N ARG A 290 21.63 31.54 -12.74
CA ARG A 290 22.88 31.17 -12.04
C ARG A 290 22.84 29.80 -11.31
N LEU A 291 21.66 29.17 -11.21
CA LEU A 291 21.42 27.91 -10.49
C LEU A 291 20.98 26.80 -11.46
N CYS A 292 21.58 26.73 -12.65
CA CYS A 292 21.32 25.63 -13.59
C CYS A 292 22.03 24.35 -13.12
N TRP A 293 21.31 23.23 -13.05
CA TRP A 293 21.86 21.93 -12.64
C TRP A 293 22.89 21.35 -13.65
N SER A 294 22.93 21.87 -14.89
CA SER A 294 23.99 21.53 -15.86
C SER A 294 25.26 22.33 -15.56
N SER A 295 26.42 21.67 -15.56
CA SER A 295 27.70 22.23 -15.10
C SER A 295 28.19 23.50 -15.83
N HIS A 296 27.57 23.88 -16.95
CA HIS A 296 27.91 25.06 -17.74
C HIS A 296 26.71 25.92 -18.15
N SER A 297 25.54 25.73 -17.52
CA SER A 297 24.28 26.38 -17.91
C SER A 297 23.93 26.17 -19.38
N LEU A 298 24.22 24.99 -19.96
CA LEU A 298 23.93 24.69 -21.36
C LEU A 298 22.72 23.75 -21.45
N ILE A 299 21.76 24.13 -22.29
CA ILE A 299 20.54 23.36 -22.56
C ILE A 299 20.41 23.06 -24.05
N CYS A 300 19.97 21.84 -24.36
CA CYS A 300 19.74 21.36 -25.73
C CYS A 300 18.31 21.72 -26.19
N PRO A 301 18.06 21.85 -27.52
CA PRO A 301 16.76 22.34 -28.02
C PRO A 301 15.55 21.47 -27.66
N GLU A 302 15.73 20.17 -27.47
CA GLU A 302 14.62 19.21 -27.29
C GLU A 302 14.19 19.01 -25.83
N CYS A 303 14.92 19.57 -24.85
CA CYS A 303 14.53 19.53 -23.43
C CYS A 303 13.31 20.40 -23.06
N THR A 304 12.58 20.94 -24.04
CA THR A 304 11.49 21.89 -23.84
C THR A 304 10.09 21.28 -23.79
N SER A 305 9.96 19.95 -23.84
CA SER A 305 8.65 19.27 -23.76
C SER A 305 8.78 17.84 -23.24
N GLY A 306 8.38 17.59 -21.99
CA GLY A 306 8.24 16.25 -21.42
C GLY A 306 9.38 15.78 -20.50
N GLY A 307 9.14 14.67 -19.79
CA GLY A 307 10.07 14.05 -18.85
C GLY A 307 9.42 13.10 -17.86
N ILE A 308 10.15 12.05 -17.49
CA ILE A 308 9.64 10.93 -16.71
C ILE A 308 10.15 10.97 -15.26
N THR A 309 9.22 10.76 -14.32
CA THR A 309 9.50 10.60 -12.89
C THR A 309 9.59 9.12 -12.54
N CYS A 310 10.59 8.73 -11.75
CA CYS A 310 10.61 7.41 -11.11
C CYS A 310 9.36 7.21 -10.22
N ALA A 311 8.85 5.98 -10.12
CA ALA A 311 7.75 5.61 -9.21
C ALA A 311 7.98 6.05 -7.74
N CYS A 312 9.23 6.05 -7.25
CA CYS A 312 9.55 6.53 -5.89
C CYS A 312 9.52 8.07 -5.74
N ARG A 313 9.29 8.81 -6.83
CA ARG A 313 9.20 10.29 -6.92
C ARG A 313 10.47 11.08 -6.53
N LYS A 314 11.59 10.40 -6.23
CA LYS A 314 12.86 11.05 -5.84
C LYS A 314 13.73 11.52 -7.01
N VAL A 315 13.47 11.03 -8.23
CA VAL A 315 14.29 11.30 -9.42
C VAL A 315 13.39 11.56 -10.62
N TRP A 316 13.76 12.56 -11.43
CA TRP A 316 13.12 12.96 -12.67
C TRP A 316 14.19 13.26 -13.73
N ALA A 317 13.94 12.92 -15.00
CA ALA A 317 14.73 13.39 -16.13
C ALA A 317 13.83 13.58 -17.36
N CYS A 318 14.20 14.50 -18.26
CA CYS A 318 13.50 14.67 -19.54
C CYS A 318 13.53 13.38 -20.39
N ASP A 319 12.57 13.23 -21.30
CA ASP A 319 12.35 11.99 -22.04
C ASP A 319 13.60 11.57 -22.82
N VAL A 320 14.26 12.51 -23.51
CA VAL A 320 15.54 12.29 -24.22
C VAL A 320 16.60 11.67 -23.30
N CYS A 321 16.75 12.15 -22.06
CA CYS A 321 17.73 11.59 -21.12
C CYS A 321 17.26 10.26 -20.50
N ALA A 322 15.96 10.08 -20.32
CA ALA A 322 15.36 8.84 -19.86
C ALA A 322 15.38 7.71 -20.91
N GLU A 323 15.61 8.05 -22.18
CA GLU A 323 15.84 7.11 -23.28
C GLU A 323 17.33 6.85 -23.54
N HIS A 324 18.16 7.90 -23.49
CA HIS A 324 19.57 7.81 -23.90
C HIS A 324 20.55 7.39 -22.79
N ASP A 325 20.21 7.53 -21.51
CA ASP A 325 21.09 7.18 -20.39
C ASP A 325 20.46 6.17 -19.42
N SER A 326 20.72 4.88 -19.68
CA SER A 326 20.32 3.76 -18.83
C SER A 326 21.04 3.68 -17.47
N SER A 327 21.96 4.61 -17.18
CA SER A 327 22.52 4.77 -15.82
C SER A 327 21.60 5.60 -14.91
N ILE A 328 20.71 6.43 -15.47
CA ILE A 328 19.74 7.24 -14.73
C ILE A 328 18.52 6.39 -14.35
N PHE A 329 17.95 5.68 -15.34
CA PHE A 329 16.76 4.87 -15.16
C PHE A 329 16.94 3.40 -15.59
N ILE A 330 16.35 2.52 -14.80
CA ILE A 330 16.05 1.12 -15.05
C ILE A 330 14.62 1.07 -15.60
N ARG A 331 14.38 0.43 -16.74
CA ARG A 331 13.01 0.19 -17.24
C ARG A 331 12.56 -1.24 -16.94
N CYS A 332 11.30 -1.41 -16.57
CA CYS A 332 10.70 -2.74 -16.44
C CYS A 332 10.55 -3.37 -17.84
N PRO A 333 11.04 -4.61 -18.09
CA PRO A 333 10.99 -5.22 -19.42
C PRO A 333 9.57 -5.59 -19.89
N ARG A 334 8.54 -5.53 -19.02
CA ARG A 334 7.13 -5.82 -19.37
C ARG A 334 6.29 -4.56 -19.62
N CYS A 335 6.41 -3.53 -18.78
CA CYS A 335 5.59 -2.30 -18.89
C CYS A 335 6.37 -1.05 -19.32
N ASP A 336 7.68 -1.17 -19.60
CA ASP A 336 8.63 -0.10 -19.96
C ASP A 336 8.74 1.08 -18.97
N ARG A 337 8.05 1.01 -17.83
CA ARG A 337 8.03 2.05 -16.81
C ARG A 337 9.45 2.26 -16.23
N PRO A 338 9.94 3.51 -16.13
CA PRO A 338 11.27 3.79 -15.61
C PRO A 338 11.29 4.01 -14.09
N PHE A 339 12.41 3.59 -13.49
CA PHE A 339 12.71 3.62 -12.08
C PHE A 339 14.17 4.05 -11.88
N CYS A 340 14.47 4.88 -10.89
CA CYS A 340 15.87 5.27 -10.64
C CYS A 340 16.68 4.08 -10.13
N THR A 341 18.00 4.12 -10.32
CA THR A 341 18.92 3.04 -9.93
C THR A 341 18.94 2.69 -8.44
N SER A 342 18.38 3.56 -7.60
CA SER A 342 18.17 3.38 -6.15
C SER A 342 16.73 3.06 -5.76
N CYS A 343 15.84 2.76 -6.72
CA CYS A 343 14.43 2.47 -6.47
C CYS A 343 14.24 1.00 -6.08
N THR A 344 13.65 0.75 -4.91
CA THR A 344 13.34 -0.60 -4.39
C THR A 344 12.06 -1.22 -4.97
N TYR A 345 11.52 -0.69 -6.07
CA TYR A 345 10.29 -1.18 -6.72
C TYR A 345 10.57 -2.03 -7.98
N ILE A 346 11.85 -2.13 -8.33
CA ILE A 346 12.41 -2.97 -9.39
C ILE A 346 13.80 -3.39 -8.93
N ASP A 347 14.19 -4.62 -9.19
CA ASP A 347 15.52 -5.12 -8.87
C ASP A 347 16.39 -5.19 -10.13
N ARG A 348 17.69 -5.43 -9.92
CA ARG A 348 18.63 -5.84 -10.97
C ARG A 348 19.18 -7.22 -10.62
N CYS A 349 19.27 -8.09 -11.61
CA CYS A 349 19.96 -9.36 -11.44
C CYS A 349 21.43 -9.10 -11.08
N ARG A 350 21.86 -9.53 -9.89
CA ARG A 350 23.24 -9.30 -9.38
C ARG A 350 24.34 -9.87 -10.27
N ARG A 351 24.04 -10.87 -11.12
CA ARG A 351 25.01 -11.52 -12.02
C ARG A 351 25.16 -10.84 -13.39
N CYS A 352 24.07 -10.35 -13.99
CA CYS A 352 24.07 -9.83 -15.37
C CYS A 352 23.57 -8.38 -15.50
N THR A 353 23.32 -7.70 -14.38
CA THR A 353 22.84 -6.30 -14.24
C THR A 353 21.53 -5.93 -14.94
N ARG A 354 20.91 -6.86 -15.68
CA ARG A 354 19.59 -6.71 -16.30
C ARG A 354 18.52 -6.41 -15.25
N ALA A 355 17.57 -5.56 -15.63
CA ALA A 355 16.38 -5.26 -14.84
C ALA A 355 15.53 -6.52 -14.63
N THR A 356 14.97 -6.69 -13.44
CA THR A 356 13.84 -7.60 -13.22
C THR A 356 12.54 -6.94 -13.71
N LEU A 357 11.43 -7.67 -13.62
CA LEU A 357 10.11 -7.04 -13.61
C LEU A 357 10.00 -6.09 -12.40
N CYS A 358 9.28 -4.99 -12.54
CA CYS A 358 8.83 -4.21 -11.37
C CYS A 358 7.74 -4.97 -10.63
N TYR A 359 7.48 -4.64 -9.36
CA TYR A 359 6.55 -5.40 -8.51
C TYR A 359 5.17 -5.61 -9.17
N ASP A 360 4.55 -4.54 -9.70
CA ASP A 360 3.30 -4.61 -10.49
C ASP A 360 3.33 -5.73 -11.56
N CYS A 361 4.42 -5.81 -12.32
CA CYS A 361 4.55 -6.75 -13.44
C CYS A 361 5.04 -8.15 -13.03
N ALA A 362 5.68 -8.27 -11.86
CA ALA A 362 6.07 -9.55 -11.29
C ALA A 362 4.83 -10.27 -10.74
N GLU A 363 3.95 -9.53 -10.04
CA GLU A 363 2.63 -9.99 -9.58
C GLU A 363 1.76 -10.44 -10.76
N GLU A 364 1.80 -9.77 -11.92
CA GLU A 364 1.05 -10.21 -13.12
C GLU A 364 1.71 -11.36 -13.93
N THR A 365 2.89 -11.88 -13.55
CA THR A 365 3.56 -13.00 -14.28
C THR A 365 3.36 -14.37 -13.67
N SER A 366 2.92 -14.48 -12.42
CA SER A 366 2.74 -15.77 -11.73
C SER A 366 1.64 -16.66 -12.32
N ASP A 367 0.75 -16.09 -13.12
CA ASP A 367 -0.59 -16.67 -13.32
C ASP A 367 -0.75 -17.48 -14.62
N VAL A 368 0.29 -17.62 -15.45
CA VAL A 368 0.11 -17.99 -16.88
C VAL A 368 0.76 -19.31 -17.33
N ASP A 369 1.78 -19.83 -16.64
CA ASP A 369 2.63 -20.93 -17.19
C ASP A 369 2.32 -22.35 -16.65
N ASP A 370 1.36 -22.54 -15.73
CA ASP A 370 1.18 -23.83 -15.01
C ASP A 370 -0.02 -24.69 -15.51
N CYS A 371 -0.46 -24.49 -16.77
CA CYS A 371 -1.64 -25.17 -17.34
C CYS A 371 -1.38 -25.98 -18.63
N THR A 372 -0.14 -26.36 -18.95
CA THR A 372 0.18 -27.07 -20.21
C THR A 372 1.02 -28.35 -20.07
N LYS A 373 0.97 -29.00 -18.90
CA LYS A 373 1.45 -30.39 -18.71
C LYS A 373 0.45 -31.17 -17.88
N ASP A 374 -0.44 -31.87 -18.58
CA ASP A 374 -0.88 -33.24 -18.28
C ASP A 374 -2.02 -33.62 -19.26
N ALA A 375 -1.62 -33.91 -20.49
CA ALA A 375 -2.48 -34.41 -21.56
C ALA A 375 -1.72 -35.43 -22.42
N SER A 376 -1.18 -36.48 -21.79
CA SER A 376 -0.55 -37.62 -22.49
C SER A 376 -0.96 -39.02 -21.99
N ASP A 377 -1.66 -39.15 -20.86
CA ASP A 377 -2.14 -40.44 -20.34
C ASP A 377 -3.65 -40.64 -20.60
N CYS A 378 -3.99 -40.79 -21.88
CA CYS A 378 -5.28 -41.33 -22.34
C CYS A 378 -5.06 -42.27 -23.53
N ALA A 379 -4.34 -43.37 -23.29
CA ALA A 379 -4.16 -44.48 -24.23
C ALA A 379 -4.08 -45.82 -23.48
N LYS A 380 -5.21 -46.22 -22.87
CA LYS A 380 -5.48 -47.61 -22.46
C LYS A 380 -6.88 -47.99 -22.92
N GLU A 381 -6.95 -48.51 -24.14
CA GLU A 381 -8.05 -49.37 -24.58
C GLU A 381 -7.53 -50.79 -24.80
N THR A 382 -8.49 -51.72 -24.90
CA THR A 382 -8.34 -53.17 -25.16
C THR A 382 -7.60 -53.97 -24.07
N SER A 383 -8.29 -54.18 -22.95
CA SER A 383 -8.26 -55.48 -22.26
C SER A 383 -9.51 -56.27 -22.65
N ASP A 384 -9.34 -57.52 -23.02
CA ASP A 384 -10.40 -58.41 -23.48
C ASP A 384 -11.45 -58.69 -22.38
N VAL A 385 -12.73 -58.60 -22.73
CA VAL A 385 -13.85 -59.18 -21.96
C VAL A 385 -14.81 -59.80 -22.98
N ASP A 386 -14.64 -61.09 -23.20
CA ASP A 386 -15.70 -61.96 -23.71
C ASP A 386 -16.82 -62.13 -22.66
N ASP A 387 -17.92 -62.73 -23.13
CA ASP A 387 -19.04 -63.27 -22.38
C ASP A 387 -20.21 -62.31 -22.08
N CYS A 388 -21.20 -62.39 -22.97
CA CYS A 388 -22.56 -61.93 -22.78
C CYS A 388 -23.50 -63.01 -23.32
N THR A 389 -24.06 -63.84 -22.44
CA THR A 389 -25.29 -64.59 -22.75
C THR A 389 -26.15 -64.79 -21.51
N GLU A 390 -27.38 -64.29 -21.60
CA GLU A 390 -28.61 -64.90 -21.11
C GLU A 390 -28.63 -65.50 -19.68
N ASP A 391 -29.38 -64.85 -18.79
CA ASP A 391 -30.63 -65.49 -18.35
C ASP A 391 -31.65 -64.48 -17.81
N ALA A 392 -32.93 -64.82 -17.94
CA ALA A 392 -34.05 -64.01 -17.48
C ALA A 392 -34.82 -64.72 -16.36
N SER A 393 -35.16 -64.01 -15.29
CA SER A 393 -36.16 -64.49 -14.33
C SER A 393 -36.91 -63.35 -13.65
N ASP A 394 -38.23 -63.52 -13.64
CA ASP A 394 -39.27 -62.68 -13.05
C ASP A 394 -39.25 -62.59 -11.51
N CYS A 395 -40.23 -61.84 -10.99
CA CYS A 395 -40.69 -61.75 -9.60
C CYS A 395 -39.88 -60.83 -8.67
N ALA A 396 -40.45 -60.17 -7.66
CA ALA A 396 -41.78 -59.65 -7.31
C ALA A 396 -41.66 -59.18 -5.84
N GLU A 397 -42.57 -58.28 -5.44
CA GLU A 397 -42.99 -57.90 -4.07
C GLU A 397 -42.34 -58.56 -2.83
N GLU A 398 -41.90 -57.72 -1.88
CA GLU A 398 -42.27 -57.69 -0.44
C GLU A 398 -41.56 -56.47 0.19
N THR A 399 -42.24 -55.41 0.62
CA THR A 399 -42.83 -55.18 1.97
C THR A 399 -41.92 -55.52 3.15
N SER A 400 -41.43 -54.49 3.86
CA SER A 400 -41.33 -54.52 5.32
C SER A 400 -41.25 -53.10 5.88
N ASP A 401 -42.28 -52.70 6.62
CA ASP A 401 -42.25 -51.52 7.49
C ASP A 401 -41.17 -51.68 8.58
N VAL A 402 -40.58 -50.57 9.03
CA VAL A 402 -39.90 -50.51 10.33
C VAL A 402 -40.32 -49.22 11.03
N ASP A 403 -41.04 -49.43 12.13
CA ASP A 403 -41.53 -48.45 13.09
C ASP A 403 -40.41 -47.57 13.68
N ASP A 404 -40.70 -46.28 13.91
CA ASP A 404 -40.98 -45.67 15.24
C ASP A 404 -39.81 -45.68 16.22
N CYS A 405 -39.46 -44.47 16.66
CA CYS A 405 -38.85 -44.22 17.97
C CYS A 405 -39.05 -42.73 18.29
N THR A 406 -40.26 -42.40 18.72
CA THR A 406 -40.54 -41.17 19.45
C THR A 406 -40.11 -41.37 20.91
N GLU A 407 -39.23 -40.53 21.46
CA GLU A 407 -39.06 -40.42 22.92
C GLU A 407 -38.99 -38.95 23.37
N ASP A 408 -39.58 -38.71 24.54
CA ASP A 408 -40.01 -37.40 25.02
C ASP A 408 -38.90 -36.55 25.64
N ALA A 409 -39.10 -35.23 25.59
CA ALA A 409 -38.46 -34.31 26.51
C ALA A 409 -39.37 -34.08 27.73
N SER A 410 -38.82 -34.16 28.94
CA SER A 410 -39.47 -33.77 30.19
C SER A 410 -38.54 -32.87 31.00
N ASP A 411 -39.11 -31.76 31.51
CA ASP A 411 -38.56 -30.71 32.40
C ASP A 411 -37.26 -29.96 32.00
#